data_AF-A0A352NPR1-F1
#
_entry.id   AF-A0A352NPR1-F1
#
_cell.length_a   1.000
_cell.length_b   1.000
_cell.length_c   1.000
_cell.angle_alpha   90.00
_cell.angle_beta   90.00
_cell.angle_gamma   90.00
#
_symmetry.space_group_name_H-M   'P 1'
#
loop_
_entity.id
_entity.type
_entity.pdbx_description
1 polymer ?
#
loop_
_entity_poly.entity_id
_entity_poly.type
_entity_poly.pdbx_seq_one_letter_code
_entity_poly.pdbx_strand_id
1 'polypeptide(L)' 'MQKSLKSIRAEKGIGQQFMANQLGISKTHYCNLENGKRRLSYAMALQISQILKVPIQNIFFGELDAKMKTGTDCR' A
#
# COMPACT_ATOMS: atom_id res chain seq x y z
N MET A 1 1.38 -5.31 -15.91
CA MET A 1 0.27 -5.63 -14.98
C MET A 1 0.45 -4.73 -13.78
N GLN A 2 -0.40 -3.71 -13.60
CA GLN A 2 -0.27 -2.82 -12.44
C GLN A 2 -0.57 -3.59 -11.14
N LYS A 3 0.35 -3.52 -10.17
CA LYS A 3 0.12 -4.12 -8.84
C LYS A 3 -0.80 -3.22 -8.04
N SER A 4 -2.09 -3.58 -8.01
CA SER A 4 -3.07 -2.89 -7.18
C SER A 4 -2.79 -3.10 -5.69
N LEU A 5 -3.25 -2.16 -4.84
CA LEU A 5 -3.17 -2.24 -3.38
C LEU A 5 -3.79 -3.56 -2.85
N LYS A 6 -4.84 -4.03 -3.53
CA LYS A 6 -5.47 -5.34 -3.31
C LYS A 6 -4.50 -6.50 -3.53
N SER A 7 -3.67 -6.46 -4.55
CA SER A 7 -2.67 -7.49 -4.85
C SER A 7 -1.62 -7.56 -3.75
N ILE A 8 -1.07 -6.41 -3.32
CA ILE A 8 -0.09 -6.35 -2.24
C ILE A 8 -0.68 -6.91 -0.94
N ARG A 9 -1.92 -6.55 -0.62
CA ARG A 9 -2.62 -7.07 0.55
C ARG A 9 -2.81 -8.60 0.45
N ALA A 10 -3.21 -9.10 -0.72
CA ALA A 10 -3.43 -10.53 -0.95
C ALA A 10 -2.12 -11.34 -0.85
N GLU A 11 -1.00 -10.81 -1.36
CA GLU A 11 0.34 -11.40 -1.21
C GLU A 11 0.74 -11.55 0.27
N LYS A 12 0.26 -10.65 1.13
CA LYS A 12 0.51 -10.70 2.59
C LYS A 12 -0.50 -11.56 3.36
N GLY A 13 -1.53 -12.11 2.69
CA GLY A 13 -2.59 -12.89 3.36
C GLY A 13 -3.47 -12.07 4.31
N ILE A 14 -3.49 -10.74 4.17
CA ILE A 14 -4.20 -9.85 5.08
C ILE A 14 -5.64 -9.60 4.60
N GLY A 15 -6.61 -9.66 5.51
CA GLY A 15 -8.00 -9.34 5.20
C GLY A 15 -8.27 -7.83 5.11
N GLN A 16 -9.26 -7.43 4.29
CA GLN A 16 -9.72 -6.03 4.23
C GLN A 16 -10.23 -5.53 5.59
N GLN A 17 -10.93 -6.38 6.36
CA GLN A 17 -11.42 -6.03 7.69
C GLN A 17 -10.26 -5.75 8.66
N PHE A 18 -9.19 -6.54 8.58
CA PHE A 18 -8.01 -6.33 9.41
C PHE A 18 -7.36 -4.99 9.12
N MET A 19 -7.15 -4.65 7.84
CA MET A 19 -6.62 -3.34 7.44
C MET A 19 -7.51 -2.20 7.93
N ALA A 20 -8.83 -2.34 7.78
CA ALA A 20 -9.79 -1.35 8.24
C ALA A 20 -9.70 -1.13 9.76
N ASN A 21 -9.59 -2.20 10.54
CA ASN A 21 -9.42 -2.13 11.99
C ASN A 21 -8.10 -1.44 12.38
N GLN A 22 -6.99 -1.76 11.71
CA GLN A 22 -5.68 -1.14 11.97
C GLN A 22 -5.65 0.35 11.61
N LEU A 23 -6.38 0.74 10.57
CA LEU A 23 -6.48 2.12 10.11
C LEU A 23 -7.57 2.92 10.82
N GLY A 24 -8.38 2.29 11.69
CA GLY A 24 -9.51 2.95 12.36
C GLY A 24 -10.61 3.41 11.40
N ILE A 25 -10.78 2.73 10.26
CA ILE A 25 -11.79 3.07 9.25
C ILE A 25 -12.78 1.92 9.04
N SER A 26 -13.87 2.19 8.33
CA SER A 26 -14.78 1.12 7.91
C SER A 26 -14.19 0.26 6.79
N LYS A 27 -14.56 -1.03 6.76
CA LYS A 27 -14.19 -1.95 5.67
C LYS A 27 -14.56 -1.41 4.29
N THR A 28 -15.74 -0.78 4.18
CA THR A 28 -16.20 -0.15 2.94
C THR A 28 -15.30 1.02 2.53
N HIS A 29 -14.84 1.83 3.50
CA HIS A 29 -13.86 2.89 3.23
C HIS A 29 -12.58 2.29 2.63
N TYR A 30 -12.03 1.25 3.26
CA TYR A 30 -10.83 0.57 2.76
C TYR A 30 -11.03 -0.04 1.37
N CYS A 31 -12.16 -0.69 1.12
CA CYS A 31 -12.52 -1.22 -0.20
C CYS A 31 -12.57 -0.11 -1.28
N ASN A 32 -13.10 1.06 -0.95
CA ASN A 32 -13.13 2.20 -1.87
C ASN A 32 -11.73 2.76 -2.16
N LEU A 33 -10.80 2.67 -1.22
CA LEU A 33 -9.38 3.01 -1.46
C LEU A 33 -8.74 2.02 -2.44
N GLU A 34 -8.96 0.71 -2.25
CA GLU A 34 -8.42 -0.31 -3.16
C GLU A 34 -8.95 -0.18 -4.59
N ASN A 35 -10.20 0.26 -4.75
CA ASN A 35 -10.83 0.46 -6.06
C ASN A 35 -10.60 1.86 -6.66
N GLY A 36 -9.82 2.73 -5.99
CA GLY A 36 -9.55 4.08 -6.47
C GLY A 36 -10.73 5.05 -6.43
N LYS A 37 -11.87 4.66 -5.82
CA LYS A 37 -13.04 5.52 -5.64
C LYS A 37 -12.81 6.65 -4.63
N ARG A 38 -11.81 6.50 -3.77
CA ARG A 38 -11.38 7.50 -2.78
C ARG A 38 -9.89 7.73 -2.93
N ARG A 39 -9.45 8.99 -2.84
CA ARG A 39 -8.04 9.35 -2.80
C ARG A 39 -7.44 8.93 -1.45
N LEU A 40 -6.27 8.32 -1.52
CA LEU A 40 -5.49 7.93 -0.35
C LEU A 40 -4.72 9.15 0.18
N SER A 41 -4.88 9.48 1.46
CA SER A 41 -4.10 10.55 2.07
C SER A 41 -2.69 10.06 2.37
N TYR A 42 -1.72 10.99 2.41
CA TYR A 42 -0.33 10.66 2.73
C TYR A 42 -0.18 9.94 4.08
N ALA A 43 -0.91 10.41 5.11
CA ALA A 43 -0.93 9.78 6.42
C ALA A 43 -1.42 8.32 6.36
N MET A 44 -2.51 8.06 5.63
CA MET A 44 -3.02 6.69 5.46
C MET A 44 -2.07 5.80 4.66
N ALA A 45 -1.40 6.35 3.65
CA ALA A 45 -0.40 5.61 2.90
C ALA A 45 0.78 5.19 3.77
N LEU A 46 1.22 6.07 4.67
CA LEU A 46 2.28 5.77 5.62
C LEU A 46 1.87 4.65 6.57
N GLN A 47 0.64 4.69 7.09
CA GLN A 47 0.13 3.60 7.94
C GLN A 47 0.02 2.29 7.16
N ILE A 48 -0.51 2.31 5.93
CA ILE A 48 -0.60 1.12 5.08
C ILE A 48 0.80 0.56 4.77
N SER A 49 1.78 1.42 4.52
CA SER A 49 3.19 1.05 4.30
C SER A 49 3.76 0.32 5.51
N GLN A 50 3.50 0.82 6.72
CA GLN A 50 3.94 0.20 7.97
C GLN A 50 3.27 -1.16 8.21
N ILE A 51 1.95 -1.26 7.99
CA ILE A 51 1.19 -2.51 8.20
C ILE A 51 1.61 -3.59 7.20
N LEU A 52 1.70 -3.23 5.91
CA LEU A 52 2.05 -4.17 4.85
C LEU A 52 3.56 -4.44 4.76
N LYS A 53 4.39 -3.66 5.49
CA LYS A 53 5.86 -3.67 5.44
C LYS A 53 6.36 -3.53 4.00
N VAL A 54 5.80 -2.58 3.27
CA VAL A 54 6.20 -2.24 1.89
C VAL A 54 6.53 -0.76 1.82
N PRO A 55 7.46 -0.33 0.96
CA PRO A 55 7.74 1.09 0.82
C PRO A 55 6.49 1.83 0.33
N ILE A 56 6.29 3.04 0.85
CA ILE A 56 5.16 3.92 0.50
C ILE A 56 5.05 4.18 -1.01
N GLN A 57 6.19 4.13 -1.70
CA GLN A 57 6.31 4.25 -3.15
C GLN A 57 5.49 3.19 -3.88
N ASN A 58 5.48 1.94 -3.38
CA ASN A 58 4.70 0.85 -3.97
C ASN A 58 3.18 1.01 -3.77
N ILE A 59 2.76 1.89 -2.85
CA ILE A 59 1.34 2.19 -2.59
C ILE A 59 0.87 3.38 -3.42
N PHE A 60 1.70 4.43 -3.55
CA PHE A 60 1.36 5.64 -4.29
C PHE A 60 1.66 5.57 -5.80
N PHE A 61 2.79 4.97 -6.17
CA PHE A 61 3.28 4.90 -7.53
C PHE A 61 3.11 3.47 -8.01
N GLY A 62 1.92 3.16 -8.51
CA GLY A 62 1.61 1.86 -9.15
C GLY A 62 2.50 1.53 -10.36
N GLU A 63 3.26 2.52 -10.85
CA GLU A 63 4.43 2.42 -11.71
C GLU A 63 5.20 3.75 -11.57
N LEU A 64 6.29 3.75 -10.81
CA LEU A 64 7.48 4.49 -11.22
C LEU A 64 8.58 3.44 -11.27
N ASP A 65 9.15 3.31 -12.45
CA ASP A 65 10.02 2.24 -12.88
C ASP A 65 10.95 1.70 -11.79
N ALA A 66 10.99 0.38 -11.73
CA ALA A 66 11.96 -0.41 -11.02
C ALA A 66 13.40 -0.08 -11.47
N LYS A 67 13.94 1.06 -11.03
CA LYS A 67 15.36 1.45 -11.13
C LYS A 67 15.76 2.42 -10.02
N MET A 68 15.37 2.18 -8.77
CA MET A 68 16.32 2.52 -7.71
C MET A 68 17.27 1.34 -7.59
N LYS A 69 18.37 1.42 -8.37
CA LYS A 69 19.57 0.65 -8.05
C LYS A 69 19.83 0.90 -6.58
N THR A 70 19.78 -0.14 -5.76
CA THR A 70 20.55 -0.15 -4.53
C THR A 70 22.00 0.00 -5.00
N GLY A 71 22.49 1.23 -4.99
CA GLY A 71 23.92 1.48 -4.96
C GLY A 71 24.39 1.00 -3.61
N THR A 72 24.72 -0.30 -3.57
CA THR A 72 25.95 -0.88 -3.01
C THR A 72 26.83 0.22 -2.41
N ASP A 73 26.92 0.25 -1.08
CA ASP A 73 28.04 -0.39 -0.36
C ASP A 73 29.19 0.60 -0.16
N CYS A 74 29.52 0.77 1.12
CA CYS A 74 30.75 1.25 1.74
C CYS A 74 31.71 2.14 0.92
N ARG A 75 31.83 3.41 1.35
CA ARG A 75 33.12 4.08 1.50
C ARG A 75 33.09 5.09 2.64
#